data_AF-A0A918L3T5-F1
#
_entry.id   AF-A0A918L3T5-F1
#
_cell.length_a   1.000
_cell.length_b   1.000
_cell.length_c   1.000
_cell.angle_alpha   90.00
_cell.angle_beta   90.00
_cell.angle_gamma   90.00
#
_symmetry.space_group_name_H-M   'P 1'
#
loop_
_entity.id
_entity.type
_entity.pdbx_description
1 polymer ?
#
loop_
_entity_poly.entity_id
_entity_poly.type
_entity_poly.pdbx_seq_one_letter_code
_entity_poly.pdbx_strand_id
1 'polypeptide(L)'
;MHGYGIIKAAEQATDGRLRIAVGTLYGALERMERAGLVAAGHEEIVDGRARRYYRLTEDGTEALGREALRMQQAAAVVMGHSRNAGAAPA
;
A
#
# COMPACT_ATOMS: atom_id res chain seq x y z
N MET A 1 2.28 0.91 -13.20
CA MET A 1 3.66 0.70 -12.68
C MET A 1 3.96 -0.80 -12.63
N HIS A 2 5.19 -1.25 -12.86
CA HIS A 2 5.53 -2.68 -12.71
C HIS A 2 5.81 -3.03 -11.24
N GLY A 3 5.66 -4.32 -10.86
CA GLY A 3 5.72 -4.76 -9.46
C GLY A 3 6.95 -4.28 -8.68
N TYR A 4 8.15 -4.46 -9.22
CA TYR A 4 9.38 -3.95 -8.57
C TYR A 4 9.40 -2.42 -8.42
N GLY A 5 8.83 -1.69 -9.39
CA GLY A 5 8.70 -0.23 -9.32
C GLY A 5 7.84 0.20 -8.13
N ILE A 6 6.78 -0.56 -7.81
CA ILE A 6 5.91 -0.28 -6.65
C ILE A 6 6.69 -0.43 -5.34
N ILE A 7 7.53 -1.46 -5.21
CA ILE A 7 8.40 -1.64 -4.03
C ILE A 7 9.31 -0.42 -3.86
N LYS A 8 9.97 0.00 -4.95
CA LYS A 8 10.87 1.14 -4.92
C LYS A 8 10.18 2.45 -4.63
N ALA A 9 9.01 2.68 -5.22
CA ALA A 9 8.21 3.87 -4.94
C ALA A 9 7.77 3.93 -3.47
N ALA A 10 7.35 2.81 -2.88
CA ALA A 10 6.97 2.74 -1.47
C ALA A 10 8.16 2.99 -0.52
N GLU A 11 9.33 2.41 -0.83
CA GLU A 11 10.57 2.65 -0.07
C GLU A 11 10.95 4.14 -0.12
N GLN A 12 10.91 4.76 -1.29
CA GLN A 12 11.25 6.18 -1.48
C GLN A 12 10.24 7.11 -0.81
N ALA A 13 8.93 6.89 -1.00
CA ALA A 13 7.88 7.75 -0.46
C ALA A 13 7.81 7.75 1.08
N THR A 14 8.48 6.79 1.72
CA THR A 14 8.49 6.64 3.18
C THR A 14 9.86 6.91 3.80
N ASP A 15 10.82 7.44 3.03
CA ASP A 15 12.22 7.62 3.45
C ASP A 15 12.83 6.33 4.01
N GLY A 16 12.52 5.20 3.38
CA GLY A 16 13.01 3.88 3.75
C GLY A 16 12.31 3.24 4.96
N ARG A 17 11.32 3.91 5.58
CA ARG A 17 10.57 3.35 6.73
C ARG A 17 9.72 2.14 6.35
N LEU A 18 9.25 2.07 5.10
CA LEU A 18 8.51 0.93 4.58
C LEU A 18 9.35 0.17 3.57
N ARG A 19 9.68 -1.09 3.89
CA ARG A 19 10.41 -2.00 3.00
C ARG A 19 9.58 -3.26 2.80
N ILE A 20 9.02 -3.41 1.61
CA ILE A 20 8.13 -4.52 1.28
C ILE A 20 8.94 -5.65 0.65
N ALA A 21 8.89 -6.84 1.22
CA ALA A 21 9.48 -8.02 0.62
C ALA A 21 8.78 -8.36 -0.71
N VAL A 22 9.55 -8.85 -1.68
CA VAL A 22 9.06 -9.13 -3.04
C VAL A 22 7.85 -10.06 -3.03
N GLY A 23 7.93 -11.20 -2.32
CA GLY A 23 6.82 -12.15 -2.21
C GLY A 23 5.57 -11.55 -1.55
N THR A 24 5.75 -10.67 -0.55
CA THR A 24 4.63 -9.98 0.12
C THR A 24 3.90 -9.06 -0.85
N LEU A 25 4.63 -8.28 -1.67
CA LEU A 25 3.99 -7.41 -2.65
C LEU A 25 3.22 -8.22 -3.68
N TYR A 26 3.84 -9.24 -4.28
CA TYR A 26 3.17 -10.00 -5.34
C TYR A 26 1.96 -10.78 -4.81
N GLY A 27 2.04 -11.34 -3.60
CA GLY A 27 0.87 -11.96 -2.96
C GLY A 27 -0.24 -10.95 -2.66
N ALA A 28 0.09 -9.70 -2.33
CA ALA A 28 -0.91 -8.64 -2.16
C ALA A 28 -1.54 -8.23 -3.50
N LEU A 29 -0.74 -8.06 -4.55
CA LEU A 29 -1.22 -7.75 -5.90
C LEU A 29 -2.14 -8.83 -6.45
N GLU A 30 -1.81 -10.11 -6.25
CA GLU A 30 -2.68 -11.23 -6.65
C GLU A 30 -4.03 -11.20 -5.93
N ARG A 31 -4.04 -10.94 -4.62
CA ARG A 31 -5.29 -10.81 -3.86
C ARG A 31 -6.11 -9.61 -4.32
N MET A 32 -5.48 -8.47 -4.57
CA MET A 32 -6.16 -7.27 -5.07
C MET A 32 -6.69 -7.46 -6.49
N GLU A 33 -5.99 -8.21 -7.34
CA GLU A 33 -6.44 -8.58 -8.69
C GLU A 33 -7.67 -9.51 -8.62
N ARG A 34 -7.62 -10.55 -7.78
CA ARG A 34 -8.77 -11.43 -7.53
C ARG A 34 -9.99 -10.71 -6.95
N ALA A 35 -9.76 -9.64 -6.18
CA ALA A 35 -10.80 -8.80 -5.62
C ALA A 35 -11.30 -7.70 -6.58
N GLY A 36 -10.76 -7.60 -7.80
CA GLY A 36 -11.13 -6.58 -8.77
C GLY A 36 -10.64 -5.16 -8.43
N LEU A 37 -9.75 -5.00 -7.45
CA LEU A 37 -9.22 -3.70 -7.01
C LEU A 37 -8.01 -3.26 -7.86
N VAL A 38 -7.30 -4.22 -8.44
CA VAL A 38 -6.16 -3.98 -9.33
C VAL A 38 -6.39 -4.76 -10.62
N ALA A 39 -6.04 -4.17 -11.75
CA ALA A 39 -5.95 -4.86 -13.01
C ALA A 39 -4.48 -5.00 -13.42
N ALA A 40 -4.10 -6.20 -13.84
CA ALA A 40 -2.88 -6.36 -14.62
C ALA A 40 -3.08 -5.75 -16.01
N GLY A 41 -2.11 -4.94 -16.43
CA GLY A 41 -2.00 -4.41 -17.77
C GLY A 41 -1.25 -5.38 -18.68
N HIS A 42 -0.31 -4.84 -19.44
CA HIS A 42 0.56 -5.63 -20.31
C HIS A 42 1.74 -6.23 -19.55
N GLU A 43 2.35 -7.23 -20.17
CA GLU A 43 3.64 -7.78 -19.80
C GLU A 43 4.67 -7.40 -20.87
N GLU A 44 5.86 -7.00 -20.42
CA GLU A 44 6.96 -6.62 -21.31
C GLU A 44 8.26 -7.26 -20.83
N ILE A 45 9.12 -7.69 -21.75
CA ILE A 45 10.47 -8.12 -21.42
C ILE A 45 11.40 -6.91 -21.51
N VAL A 46 12.03 -6.56 -20.40
CA VAL A 46 13.04 -5.50 -20.36
C VAL A 46 14.29 -6.06 -19.67
N ASP A 47 15.44 -5.95 -20.34
CA ASP A 47 16.72 -6.52 -19.89
C ASP A 47 16.64 -8.03 -19.60
N GLY A 48 15.89 -8.77 -20.44
CA GLY A 48 15.68 -10.21 -20.29
C GLY A 48 14.78 -10.60 -19.12
N ARG A 49 14.08 -9.65 -18.48
CA ARG A 49 13.17 -9.91 -17.36
C ARG A 49 11.74 -9.49 -17.70
N ALA A 50 10.79 -10.39 -17.45
CA ALA A 50 9.37 -10.08 -17.58
C ALA A 50 8.94 -9.05 -16.52
N ARG A 51 8.28 -7.99 -16.96
CA ARG A 51 7.69 -6.93 -16.13
C ARG A 51 6.19 -6.93 -16.35
N ARG A 52 5.44 -7.31 -15.32
CA ARG A 52 3.98 -7.20 -15.29
C ARG A 52 3.59 -5.83 -14.72
N TYR A 53 2.81 -5.08 -15.47
CA TYR A 53 2.31 -3.76 -15.07
C TYR A 53 0.96 -3.87 -14.40
N TYR A 54 0.74 -3.03 -13.39
CA TYR A 54 -0.50 -2.98 -12.62
C TYR A 54 -1.08 -1.56 -12.62
N ARG A 55 -2.41 -1.47 -12.55
CA ARG A 55 -3.18 -0.25 -12.35
C ARG A 55 -4.33 -0.50 -11.37
N LEU A 56 -4.73 0.54 -10.64
CA LEU A 56 -5.98 0.48 -9.89
C LEU A 56 -7.16 0.42 -10.87
N THR A 57 -8.21 -0.26 -10.44
CA THR A 57 -9.55 -0.15 -11.05
C THR A 57 -10.28 1.05 -10.43
N GLU A 58 -11.50 1.32 -10.91
CA GLU A 58 -12.38 2.30 -10.28
C GLU A 58 -12.70 1.88 -8.83
N ASP A 59 -13.18 0.64 -8.65
CA ASP A 59 -13.42 0.03 -7.33
C ASP A 59 -12.17 0.08 -6.43
N GLY A 60 -10.99 -0.16 -7.00
CA GLY A 60 -9.71 -0.08 -6.30
C GLY A 60 -9.38 1.32 -5.83
N THR A 61 -9.68 2.33 -6.64
CA THR A 61 -9.46 3.75 -6.31
C THR A 61 -10.38 4.18 -5.16
N GLU A 62 -11.65 3.79 -5.21
CA GLU A 62 -12.57 4.07 -4.11
C GLU A 62 -12.20 3.33 -2.82
N ALA A 63 -11.82 2.05 -2.93
CA ALA A 63 -11.40 1.25 -1.80
C ALA A 63 -10.16 1.83 -1.12
N LEU A 64 -9.19 2.32 -1.91
CA LEU A 64 -8.02 3.02 -1.40
C LEU A 64 -8.40 4.28 -0.61
N GLY A 65 -9.33 5.09 -1.13
CA GLY A 65 -9.81 6.28 -0.43
C GLY A 65 -10.48 5.95 0.91
N ARG A 66 -11.35 4.94 0.94
CA ARG A 66 -11.99 4.45 2.18
C ARG A 66 -10.96 3.96 3.20
N GLU A 67 -9.97 3.19 2.75
CA GLU A 67 -8.94 2.63 3.63
C GLU A 67 -8.03 3.73 4.20
N ALA A 68 -7.64 4.72 3.39
CA ALA A 68 -6.86 5.86 3.85
C ALA A 68 -7.60 6.64 4.96
N LEU A 69 -8.90 6.90 4.76
CA LEU A 69 -9.73 7.55 5.78
C LEU A 69 -9.83 6.71 7.06
N ARG A 70 -10.03 5.40 6.93
CA ARG A 70 -10.10 4.46 8.06
C ARG A 70 -8.79 4.46 8.86
N MET A 71 -7.64 4.42 8.19
CA MET A 71 -6.32 4.47 8.83
C MET A 71 -6.09 5.81 9.56
N GLN A 72 -6.47 6.93 8.94
CA GLN A 72 -6.37 8.25 9.55
C GLN A 72 -7.21 8.35 10.83
N GLN A 73 -8.45 7.86 10.79
CA GLN A 73 -9.34 7.83 11.97
C GLN A 73 -8.77 6.96 13.09
N ALA A 74 -8.28 5.76 12.76
CA ALA A 74 -7.64 4.87 13.74
C ALA A 74 -6.41 5.52 14.40
N ALA A 75 -5.57 6.19 13.61
CA ALA A 75 -4.40 6.90 14.12
C ALA A 75 -4.79 8.05 15.06
N ALA A 76 -5.83 8.81 14.72
CA ALA A 76 -6.35 9.90 15.55
C ALA A 76 -6.81 9.41 16.94
N VAL A 77 -7.48 8.25 16.99
CA VAL A 77 -7.90 7.62 18.24
C VAL A 77 -6.69 7.27 19.11
N VAL A 78 -5.70 6.57 18.57
CA VAL A 78 -4.51 6.14 19.33
C VAL A 78 -3.70 7.34 19.83
N MET A 79 -3.48 8.34 18.97
CA MET A 79 -2.75 9.56 19.35
C MET A 79 -3.53 10.42 20.38
N GLY A 80 -4.86 10.40 20.33
CA GLY A 80 -5.72 11.06 21.31
C GLY A 80 -5.60 10.47 22.71
N HIS A 81 -5.56 9.13 22.82
CA HIS A 81 -5.37 8.45 24.10
C HIS A 81 -4.01 8.72 24.74
N SER A 82 -2.95 8.83 23.93
CA SER A 82 -1.60 9.14 24.40
C SER A 82 -1.54 10.49 25.15
N ARG A 83 -2.35 11.48 24.75
CA ARG A 83 -2.40 12.79 25.44
C ARG A 83 -3.08 12.75 26.81
N ASN A 84 -3.97 11.78 27.07
CA ASN A 84 -4.66 11.64 28.35
C ASN A 84 -3.90 10.76 29.36
N ALA A 85 -2.97 9.91 28.91
CA ALA A 85 -2.18 9.03 29.78
C ALA A 85 -1.03 9.74 30.52
N GLY A 86 -0.74 11.01 30.20
CA GLY A 86 0.31 11.81 30.85
C GLY A 86 -0.13 12.66 32.05
N ALA A 87 -1.41 12.66 32.41
CA ALA A 87 -1.94 13.39 33.57
C ALA A 87 -2.27 12.42 34.72
N ALA A 88 -1.25 11.87 35.37
CA ALA A 88 -1.42 11.25 36.69
C ALA A 88 -1.41 12.36 37.75
N PRO A 89 -2.45 12.51 38.59
CA PRO A 89 -2.41 13.45 39.71
C PRO A 89 -1.44 12.94 40.79
N ALA A 90 -0.74 13.89 41.41
CA ALA A 90 0.18 13.71 42.53
C ALA A 90 -0.51 13.22 43.82
#